data_AF-A0A2S8FR44-F1
#
_entry.id   AF-A0A2S8FR44-F1
#
_cell.length_a   1.000
_cell.length_b   1.000
_cell.length_c   1.000
_cell.angle_alpha   90.00
_cell.angle_beta   90.00
_cell.angle_gamma   90.00
#
_symmetry.space_group_name_H-M   'P 1'
#
loop_
_entity.id
_entity.type
_entity.pdbx_description
1 polymer ?
#
loop_
_entity_poly.entity_id
_entity_poly.type
_entity_poly.pdbx_seq_one_letter_code
_entity_poly.pdbx_strand_id
1 'polypeptide(L)'
;MQPSWITKLESHFGATLPSALAARYEAGDGEHNQVEAFRLMSAADVIRIEKQFSQDRDLLGGVPFFEDADGNFALVHLTGPLASRVSFIEDGILEHVAYRSVDNFLSHVGKLSDHDAWWEMETDYLHLVRPFDRQRLPTTAEREADLAAVNRLDTLWKKRQQDVAFDRDMNDTVYLRNLIALTPIDQYESLRPYWSGPAADPFAVAWLGCVGNDAVLPPLQEIVEEGRQPIVYMALSWLGTDAAKQTLGAAAPTCPAGHNEHLARCLKDLNFPVRHEINAKGQHRYLFLSDAVAWQVIGSNHQLPRSDEPATVMAEKVNQFGITIEIALTPASLQEIKRQIETANQPDKCWVRLQFIHKLSAVYGRRLALKATHLIPRNAIKLESPQLRLAIDAETWEEFDGEGRFGTSGWRELTYTFDHVMNEAGGYEFVWLPSRSLPGE
;
A
#
# COMPACT_ATOMS: atom_id res chain seq x y z
N MET A 1 -48.31 -24.93 -4.20
CA MET A 1 -48.19 -24.13 -5.43
C MET A 1 -47.12 -23.09 -5.16
N GLN A 2 -46.24 -22.82 -6.12
CA GLN A 2 -45.21 -21.79 -5.96
C GLN A 2 -45.86 -20.39 -5.94
N PRO A 3 -45.41 -19.45 -5.10
CA PRO A 3 -45.93 -18.08 -5.08
C PRO A 3 -45.71 -17.36 -6.41
N SER A 4 -46.67 -16.54 -6.82
CA SER A 4 -46.66 -15.86 -8.13
C SER A 4 -45.49 -14.86 -8.29
N TRP A 5 -45.02 -14.26 -7.20
CA TRP A 5 -43.86 -13.36 -7.21
C TRP A 5 -42.54 -14.11 -7.41
N ILE A 6 -42.38 -15.34 -6.90
CA ILE A 6 -41.19 -16.17 -7.19
C ILE A 6 -41.19 -16.53 -8.68
N THR A 7 -42.30 -17.05 -9.21
CA THR A 7 -42.41 -17.37 -10.65
C THR A 7 -42.16 -16.13 -11.52
N LYS A 8 -42.59 -14.93 -11.08
CA LYS A 8 -42.32 -13.65 -11.76
C LYS A 8 -40.81 -13.34 -11.77
N LEU A 9 -40.12 -13.44 -10.64
CA LEU A 9 -38.67 -13.19 -10.53
C LEU A 9 -37.88 -14.18 -11.41
N GLU A 10 -38.17 -15.48 -11.29
CA GLU A 10 -37.47 -16.52 -12.05
C GLU A 10 -37.72 -16.41 -13.55
N SER A 11 -38.94 -16.06 -13.97
CA SER A 11 -39.27 -15.81 -15.38
C SER A 11 -38.63 -14.53 -15.92
N HIS A 12 -38.44 -13.51 -15.07
CA HIS A 12 -37.84 -12.23 -15.47
C HIS A 12 -36.32 -12.36 -15.64
N PHE A 13 -35.62 -12.99 -14.68
CA PHE A 13 -34.18 -13.17 -14.71
C PHE A 13 -33.72 -14.43 -15.46
N GLY A 14 -34.65 -15.31 -15.86
CA GLY A 14 -34.36 -16.55 -16.59
C GLY A 14 -33.59 -17.59 -15.78
N ALA A 15 -33.70 -17.54 -14.44
CA ALA A 15 -32.92 -18.35 -13.52
C ALA A 15 -33.74 -18.70 -12.26
N THR A 16 -33.57 -19.91 -11.74
CA THR A 16 -34.17 -20.36 -10.47
C THR A 16 -33.53 -19.63 -9.29
N LEU A 17 -34.33 -19.24 -8.29
CA LEU A 17 -33.79 -18.62 -7.08
C LEU A 17 -33.04 -19.67 -6.22
N PRO A 18 -31.91 -19.32 -5.56
CA PRO A 18 -31.31 -20.18 -4.55
C PRO A 18 -32.31 -20.54 -3.45
N SER A 19 -32.28 -21.78 -2.96
CA SER A 19 -33.31 -22.33 -2.05
C SER A 19 -33.57 -21.48 -0.81
N ALA A 20 -32.52 -20.89 -0.22
CA ALA A 20 -32.65 -20.02 0.94
C ALA A 20 -33.43 -18.72 0.64
N LEU A 21 -33.19 -18.14 -0.55
CA LEU A 21 -33.88 -16.95 -1.04
C LEU A 21 -35.32 -17.28 -1.43
N ALA A 22 -35.53 -18.43 -2.08
CA ALA A 22 -36.87 -18.92 -2.41
C ALA A 22 -37.70 -19.10 -1.14
N ALA A 23 -37.16 -19.75 -0.10
CA ALA A 23 -37.84 -19.94 1.18
C ALA A 23 -38.20 -18.63 1.89
N ARG A 24 -37.32 -17.62 1.85
CA ARG A 24 -37.64 -16.25 2.32
C ARG A 24 -38.83 -15.65 1.54
N TYR A 25 -38.85 -15.77 0.22
CA TYR A 25 -40.00 -15.34 -0.59
C TYR A 25 -41.27 -16.19 -0.42
N GLU A 26 -41.17 -17.47 -0.03
CA GLU A 26 -42.34 -18.29 0.29
C GLU A 26 -43.08 -17.77 1.54
N ALA A 27 -42.39 -17.07 2.44
CA ALA A 27 -42.99 -16.39 3.59
C ALA A 27 -43.68 -15.06 3.22
N GLY A 28 -43.22 -14.33 2.19
CA GLY A 28 -43.83 -13.07 1.73
C GLY A 28 -43.11 -12.39 0.56
N ASP A 29 -43.79 -11.45 -0.11
CA ASP A 29 -43.22 -10.64 -1.21
C ASP A 29 -42.38 -9.46 -0.67
N GLY A 30 -41.25 -9.79 -0.06
CA GLY A 30 -40.40 -8.83 0.64
C GLY A 30 -40.85 -8.50 2.06
N GLU A 31 -40.00 -7.77 2.77
CA GLU A 31 -40.20 -7.32 4.14
C GLU A 31 -40.52 -5.81 4.15
N HIS A 32 -41.65 -5.45 4.77
CA HIS A 32 -42.14 -4.06 4.80
C HIS A 32 -41.47 -3.19 5.87
N ASN A 33 -40.87 -3.82 6.89
CA ASN A 33 -40.07 -3.17 7.92
C ASN A 33 -38.69 -3.83 7.94
N GLN A 34 -37.64 -3.03 8.04
CA GLN A 34 -36.29 -3.51 8.26
C GLN A 34 -36.12 -3.90 9.74
N VAL A 35 -36.17 -5.21 10.02
CA VAL A 35 -35.93 -5.79 11.36
C VAL A 35 -34.53 -6.39 11.42
N GLU A 36 -34.08 -7.00 10.32
CA GLU A 36 -32.70 -7.42 10.11
C GLU A 36 -31.88 -6.27 9.48
N ALA A 37 -30.55 -6.31 9.60
CA ALA A 37 -29.69 -5.25 9.04
C ALA A 37 -29.86 -5.05 7.53
N PHE A 38 -30.27 -6.11 6.81
CA PHE A 38 -30.72 -6.06 5.43
C PHE A 38 -32.18 -6.55 5.35
N ARG A 39 -33.08 -5.74 4.77
CA ARG A 39 -34.48 -6.15 4.52
C ARG A 39 -34.59 -6.89 3.19
N LEU A 40 -35.43 -7.91 3.09
CA LEU A 40 -35.79 -8.49 1.80
C LEU A 40 -36.63 -7.50 0.97
N MET A 41 -36.24 -7.22 -0.27
CA MET A 41 -36.97 -6.33 -1.17
C MET A 41 -38.20 -7.03 -1.80
N SER A 42 -39.22 -6.25 -2.18
CA SER A 42 -40.35 -6.79 -2.95
C SER A 42 -39.93 -7.19 -4.36
N ALA A 43 -40.60 -8.17 -4.97
CA ALA A 43 -40.35 -8.59 -6.36
C ALA A 43 -40.67 -7.49 -7.39
N ALA A 44 -41.28 -6.38 -7.00
CA ALA A 44 -41.40 -5.17 -7.83
C ALA A 44 -40.15 -4.28 -7.71
N ASP A 45 -39.63 -4.10 -6.49
CA ASP A 45 -38.43 -3.31 -6.24
C ASP A 45 -37.17 -3.96 -6.78
N VAL A 46 -37.01 -5.29 -6.63
CA VAL A 46 -35.85 -6.03 -7.17
C VAL A 46 -35.72 -5.79 -8.68
N ILE A 47 -36.81 -5.93 -9.43
CA ILE A 47 -36.84 -5.71 -10.89
C ILE A 47 -36.58 -4.24 -11.24
N ARG A 48 -37.08 -3.29 -10.43
CA ARG A 48 -36.89 -1.85 -10.65
C ARG A 48 -35.44 -1.42 -10.42
N ILE A 49 -34.84 -1.86 -9.32
CA ILE A 49 -33.48 -1.49 -8.90
C ILE A 49 -32.43 -2.22 -9.74
N GLU A 50 -32.62 -3.52 -10.05
CA GLU A 50 -31.72 -4.23 -10.97
C GLU A 50 -31.61 -3.49 -12.30
N LYS A 51 -32.78 -3.20 -12.93
CA LYS A 51 -32.83 -2.47 -14.19
C LYS A 51 -32.20 -1.08 -14.10
N GLN A 52 -32.24 -0.42 -12.95
CA GLN A 52 -31.58 0.87 -12.75
C GLN A 52 -30.06 0.68 -12.79
N PHE A 53 -29.50 -0.28 -12.05
CA PHE A 53 -28.06 -0.50 -12.02
C PHE A 53 -27.51 -1.10 -13.33
N SER A 54 -28.19 -2.04 -13.97
CA SER A 54 -27.70 -2.70 -15.19
C SER A 54 -27.74 -1.82 -16.46
N GLN A 55 -28.23 -0.59 -16.37
CA GLN A 55 -28.04 0.44 -17.39
C GLN A 55 -26.60 0.98 -17.41
N ASP A 56 -25.94 1.07 -16.25
CA ASP A 56 -24.70 1.82 -16.08
C ASP A 56 -23.46 0.93 -15.82
N ARG A 57 -23.64 -0.35 -15.45
CA ARG A 57 -22.54 -1.26 -15.08
C ARG A 57 -22.87 -2.74 -15.34
N ASP A 58 -21.84 -3.58 -15.53
CA ASP A 58 -22.01 -5.03 -15.59
C ASP A 58 -22.11 -5.64 -14.18
N LEU A 59 -23.33 -6.04 -13.79
CA LEU A 59 -23.61 -6.66 -12.48
C LEU A 59 -23.13 -8.11 -12.36
N LEU A 60 -22.54 -8.71 -13.40
CA LEU A 60 -22.05 -10.10 -13.40
C LEU A 60 -23.14 -11.12 -13.01
N GLY A 61 -24.39 -10.85 -13.41
CA GLY A 61 -25.57 -11.66 -13.05
C GLY A 61 -26.07 -11.47 -11.61
N GLY A 62 -25.53 -10.48 -10.89
CA GLY A 62 -25.98 -10.04 -9.57
C GLY A 62 -27.33 -9.33 -9.62
N VAL A 63 -28.22 -9.68 -8.70
CA VAL A 63 -29.56 -9.10 -8.57
C VAL A 63 -29.74 -8.59 -7.13
N PRO A 64 -30.07 -7.30 -6.92
CA PRO A 64 -30.22 -6.70 -5.60
C PRO A 64 -31.52 -7.19 -4.95
N PHE A 65 -31.40 -8.18 -4.08
CA PHE A 65 -32.54 -8.79 -3.37
C PHE A 65 -32.76 -8.19 -1.98
N PHE A 66 -31.76 -7.53 -1.43
CA PHE A 66 -31.81 -6.93 -0.11
C PHE A 66 -31.26 -5.51 -0.12
N GLU A 67 -31.80 -4.67 0.76
CA GLU A 67 -31.46 -3.25 0.94
C GLU A 67 -31.27 -2.97 2.45
N ASP A 68 -30.34 -2.09 2.82
CA ASP A 68 -30.18 -1.62 4.21
C ASP A 68 -30.93 -0.29 4.47
N ALA A 69 -30.61 0.40 5.56
CA ALA A 69 -31.27 1.65 5.94
C ALA A 69 -30.69 2.88 5.21
N ASP A 70 -29.46 2.75 4.71
CA ASP A 70 -28.65 3.82 4.12
C ASP A 70 -28.69 3.79 2.58
N GLY A 71 -29.28 2.76 1.99
CA GLY A 71 -29.43 2.59 0.54
C GLY A 71 -28.35 1.72 -0.10
N ASN A 72 -27.66 0.89 0.70
CA ASN A 72 -26.74 -0.14 0.22
C ASN A 72 -27.51 -1.43 -0.09
N PHE A 73 -27.00 -2.25 -1.01
CA PHE A 73 -27.69 -3.45 -1.49
C PHE A 73 -26.83 -4.71 -1.37
N ALA A 74 -27.44 -5.84 -1.01
CA ALA A 74 -26.82 -7.15 -1.15
C ALA A 74 -27.33 -7.83 -2.44
N LEU A 75 -26.40 -8.18 -3.33
CA LEU A 75 -26.67 -8.72 -4.65
C LEU A 75 -26.44 -10.24 -4.66
N VAL A 76 -27.49 -11.00 -4.93
CA VAL A 76 -27.36 -12.45 -5.18
C VAL A 76 -27.09 -12.68 -6.66
N HIS A 77 -25.97 -13.31 -6.99
CA HIS A 77 -25.66 -13.68 -8.36
C HIS A 77 -26.51 -14.89 -8.78
N LEU A 78 -27.50 -14.68 -9.66
CA LEU A 78 -28.36 -15.75 -10.16
C LEU A 78 -27.74 -16.51 -11.35
N THR A 79 -26.86 -15.85 -12.10
CA THR A 79 -26.27 -16.38 -13.34
C THR A 79 -24.79 -16.05 -13.45
N GLY A 80 -24.16 -16.43 -14.58
CA GLY A 80 -22.76 -16.06 -14.87
C GLY A 80 -21.72 -16.88 -14.10
N PRO A 81 -20.47 -16.39 -14.01
CA PRO A 81 -19.38 -17.03 -13.27
C PRO A 81 -19.61 -17.06 -11.76
N LEU A 82 -20.28 -16.04 -11.22
CA LEU A 82 -20.44 -15.79 -9.79
C LEU A 82 -21.68 -16.45 -9.17
N ALA A 83 -22.47 -17.21 -9.96
CA ALA A 83 -23.75 -17.76 -9.54
C ALA A 83 -23.74 -18.40 -8.13
N SER A 84 -24.84 -18.17 -7.40
CA SER A 84 -25.10 -18.49 -5.98
C SER A 84 -24.32 -17.68 -4.93
N ARG A 85 -23.36 -16.83 -5.31
CA ARG A 85 -22.61 -15.97 -4.39
C ARG A 85 -23.35 -14.66 -4.09
N VAL A 86 -22.89 -13.95 -3.06
CA VAL A 86 -23.41 -12.62 -2.69
C VAL A 86 -22.28 -11.57 -2.74
N SER A 87 -22.54 -10.46 -3.41
CA SER A 87 -21.72 -9.23 -3.42
C SER A 87 -22.53 -8.06 -2.87
N PHE A 88 -21.93 -6.86 -2.82
CA PHE A 88 -22.58 -5.66 -2.30
C PHE A 88 -22.48 -4.48 -3.27
N ILE A 89 -23.47 -3.59 -3.22
CA ILE A 89 -23.34 -2.21 -3.68
C ILE A 89 -23.34 -1.32 -2.44
N GLU A 90 -22.24 -0.60 -2.21
CA GLU A 90 -22.02 0.32 -1.09
C GLU A 90 -21.74 1.73 -1.64
N ASP A 91 -22.43 2.76 -1.16
CA ASP A 91 -22.36 4.14 -1.72
C ASP A 91 -22.56 4.21 -3.25
N GLY A 92 -23.28 3.26 -3.83
CA GLY A 92 -23.47 3.16 -5.28
C GLY A 92 -22.23 2.63 -6.04
N ILE A 93 -21.24 2.06 -5.37
CA ILE A 93 -20.08 1.35 -5.93
C ILE A 93 -20.32 -0.15 -5.82
N LEU A 94 -20.08 -0.90 -6.91
CA LEU A 94 -20.20 -2.37 -6.89
C LEU A 94 -18.90 -2.99 -6.38
N GLU A 95 -18.99 -3.72 -5.28
CA GLU A 95 -17.88 -4.47 -4.68
C GLU A 95 -17.83 -5.91 -5.21
N HIS A 96 -16.73 -6.61 -4.92
CA HIS A 96 -16.59 -8.03 -5.26
C HIS A 96 -17.42 -8.94 -4.34
N VAL A 97 -17.48 -10.23 -4.67
CA VAL A 97 -18.18 -11.23 -3.86
C VAL A 97 -17.63 -11.28 -2.42
N ALA A 98 -18.56 -11.24 -1.47
CA ALA A 98 -18.30 -11.32 -0.04
C ALA A 98 -18.69 -12.67 0.56
N TYR A 99 -19.68 -13.37 -0.01
CA TYR A 99 -20.13 -14.69 0.47
C TYR A 99 -20.16 -15.75 -0.63
N ARG A 100 -19.79 -16.98 -0.27
CA ARG A 100 -19.83 -18.18 -1.13
C ARG A 100 -21.25 -18.64 -1.43
N SER A 101 -22.20 -18.35 -0.54
CA SER A 101 -23.60 -18.75 -0.69
C SER A 101 -24.55 -17.73 -0.05
N VAL A 102 -25.81 -17.76 -0.48
CA VAL A 102 -26.92 -17.03 0.19
C VAL A 102 -27.12 -17.54 1.62
N ASP A 103 -26.95 -18.83 1.88
CA ASP A 103 -27.03 -19.40 3.23
C ASP A 103 -25.98 -18.81 4.17
N ASN A 104 -24.72 -18.66 3.71
CA ASN A 104 -23.65 -18.06 4.51
C ASN A 104 -23.98 -16.59 4.83
N PHE A 105 -24.42 -15.82 3.84
CA PHE A 105 -24.88 -14.43 4.02
C PHE A 105 -26.02 -14.34 5.06
N LEU A 106 -27.12 -15.06 4.86
CA LEU A 106 -28.28 -15.03 5.76
C LEU A 106 -27.93 -15.52 7.17
N SER A 107 -27.01 -16.48 7.30
CA SER A 107 -26.53 -16.95 8.61
C SER A 107 -25.72 -15.90 9.38
N HIS A 108 -25.16 -14.89 8.70
CA HIS A 108 -24.53 -13.74 9.35
C HIS A 108 -25.53 -12.61 9.60
N VAL A 109 -26.48 -12.37 8.69
CA VAL A 109 -27.54 -11.36 8.90
C VAL A 109 -28.33 -11.70 10.17
N GLY A 110 -28.72 -12.97 10.35
CA GLY A 110 -29.43 -13.44 11.55
C GLY A 110 -28.59 -13.54 12.84
N LYS A 111 -27.31 -13.16 12.81
CA LYS A 111 -26.44 -13.07 14.01
C LYS A 111 -26.21 -11.62 14.48
N LEU A 112 -26.43 -10.63 13.63
CA LEU A 112 -26.32 -9.23 14.00
C LEU A 112 -27.39 -8.90 15.04
N SER A 113 -27.01 -8.19 16.10
CA SER A 113 -27.97 -7.60 17.02
C SER A 113 -28.62 -6.36 16.40
N ASP A 114 -29.75 -5.92 16.94
CA ASP A 114 -30.51 -4.72 16.51
C ASP A 114 -29.70 -3.40 16.53
N HIS A 115 -28.44 -3.43 16.98
CA HIS A 115 -27.53 -2.29 17.09
C HIS A 115 -26.19 -2.49 16.36
N ASP A 116 -25.91 -3.68 15.82
CA ASP A 116 -24.66 -3.96 15.12
C ASP A 116 -24.78 -3.49 13.66
N ALA A 117 -23.76 -2.81 13.16
CA ALA A 117 -23.76 -2.37 11.77
C ALA A 117 -23.39 -3.52 10.83
N TRP A 118 -24.00 -3.57 9.65
CA TRP A 118 -23.80 -4.67 8.70
C TRP A 118 -22.36 -4.83 8.19
N TRP A 119 -21.52 -3.79 8.29
CA TRP A 119 -20.09 -3.88 7.98
C TRP A 119 -19.28 -4.68 9.02
N GLU A 120 -19.87 -5.02 10.17
CA GLU A 120 -19.32 -5.94 11.18
C GLU A 120 -19.54 -7.42 10.84
N MET A 121 -20.29 -7.74 9.76
CA MET A 121 -20.47 -9.12 9.31
C MET A 121 -19.15 -9.72 8.79
N GLU A 122 -18.81 -10.91 9.28
CA GLU A 122 -17.67 -11.68 8.77
C GLU A 122 -17.95 -12.25 7.37
N THR A 123 -17.08 -11.94 6.41
CA THR A 123 -17.20 -12.35 5.01
C THR A 123 -16.46 -13.67 4.71
N ASP A 124 -16.90 -14.42 3.69
CA ASP A 124 -16.22 -15.63 3.21
C ASP A 124 -14.97 -15.33 2.36
N TYR A 125 -14.85 -14.09 1.85
CA TYR A 125 -13.73 -13.59 1.06
C TYR A 125 -13.19 -12.28 1.65
N LEU A 126 -11.92 -11.95 1.39
CA LEU A 126 -11.31 -10.69 1.85
C LEU A 126 -12.07 -9.47 1.29
N HIS A 127 -12.54 -8.56 2.17
CA HIS A 127 -13.22 -7.31 1.79
C HIS A 127 -12.44 -6.03 2.16
N LEU A 128 -11.20 -6.15 2.66
CA LEU A 128 -10.36 -5.08 3.26
C LEU A 128 -10.93 -4.35 4.49
N VAL A 129 -12.18 -3.89 4.42
CA VAL A 129 -12.84 -3.03 5.44
C VAL A 129 -13.77 -3.79 6.38
N ARG A 130 -14.12 -5.05 6.08
CA ARG A 130 -15.00 -5.90 6.90
C ARG A 130 -14.24 -7.08 7.52
N PRO A 131 -14.72 -7.66 8.63
CA PRO A 131 -14.12 -8.85 9.23
C PRO A 131 -14.05 -10.02 8.24
N PHE A 132 -12.96 -10.77 8.31
CA PHE A 132 -12.69 -11.94 7.46
C PHE A 132 -11.80 -12.90 8.25
N ASP A 133 -12.26 -14.13 8.51
CA ASP A 133 -11.42 -15.13 9.18
C ASP A 133 -10.37 -15.72 8.22
N ARG A 134 -9.14 -15.22 8.35
CA ARG A 134 -7.97 -15.70 7.61
C ARG A 134 -7.57 -17.15 7.95
N GLN A 135 -8.07 -17.71 9.06
CA GLN A 135 -7.76 -19.09 9.49
C GLN A 135 -8.73 -20.12 8.89
N ARG A 136 -9.93 -19.69 8.45
CA ARG A 136 -10.90 -20.56 7.78
C ARG A 136 -10.45 -20.90 6.36
N LEU A 137 -9.84 -22.08 6.22
CA LEU A 137 -9.56 -22.66 4.91
C LEU A 137 -10.85 -23.13 4.23
N PRO A 138 -11.04 -22.88 2.92
CA PRO A 138 -12.18 -23.39 2.18
C PRO A 138 -12.10 -24.92 2.04
N THR A 139 -13.24 -25.59 2.03
CA THR A 139 -13.33 -27.02 1.70
C THR A 139 -12.90 -27.28 0.25
N THR A 140 -12.56 -28.53 -0.08
CA THR A 140 -12.19 -28.92 -1.46
C THR A 140 -13.26 -28.52 -2.47
N ALA A 141 -14.54 -28.69 -2.14
CA ALA A 141 -15.66 -28.34 -3.01
C ALA A 141 -15.81 -26.83 -3.21
N GLU A 142 -15.67 -26.03 -2.14
CA GLU A 142 -15.65 -24.56 -2.24
C GLU A 142 -14.47 -24.09 -3.10
N ARG A 143 -13.27 -24.65 -2.87
CA ARG A 143 -12.06 -24.33 -3.66
C ARG A 143 -12.22 -24.67 -5.14
N GLU A 144 -12.79 -25.81 -5.48
CA GLU A 144 -13.07 -26.20 -6.87
C GLU A 144 -14.13 -25.30 -7.52
N ALA A 145 -15.18 -24.92 -6.78
CA ALA A 145 -16.20 -23.99 -7.25
C ALA A 145 -15.67 -22.55 -7.42
N ASP A 146 -14.73 -22.12 -6.59
CA ASP A 146 -14.02 -20.84 -6.69
C ASP A 146 -13.10 -20.85 -7.92
N LEU A 147 -12.29 -21.90 -8.11
CA LEU A 147 -11.45 -22.06 -9.30
C LEU A 147 -12.27 -22.11 -10.61
N ALA A 148 -13.42 -22.79 -10.61
CA ALA A 148 -14.32 -22.82 -11.77
C ALA A 148 -14.92 -21.43 -12.06
N ALA A 149 -15.21 -20.65 -11.02
CA ALA A 149 -15.67 -19.27 -11.17
C ALA A 149 -14.57 -18.36 -11.75
N VAL A 150 -13.33 -18.44 -11.25
CA VAL A 150 -12.15 -17.70 -11.78
C VAL A 150 -11.98 -17.94 -13.28
N ASN A 151 -11.91 -19.20 -13.71
CA ASN A 151 -11.69 -19.53 -15.13
C ASN A 151 -12.81 -19.00 -16.05
N ARG A 152 -14.06 -19.05 -15.58
CA ARG A 152 -15.22 -18.50 -16.31
C ARG A 152 -15.24 -16.97 -16.31
N LEU A 153 -14.80 -16.33 -15.21
CA LEU A 153 -14.73 -14.89 -15.07
C LEU A 153 -13.61 -14.30 -15.95
N ASP A 154 -12.42 -14.87 -15.93
CA ASP A 154 -11.30 -14.50 -16.81
C ASP A 154 -11.68 -14.59 -18.31
N THR A 155 -12.33 -15.70 -18.69
CA THR A 155 -12.84 -15.88 -20.06
C THR A 155 -13.88 -14.82 -20.43
N LEU A 156 -14.80 -14.49 -19.52
CA LEU A 156 -15.81 -13.44 -19.72
C LEU A 156 -15.16 -12.06 -19.82
N TRP A 157 -14.20 -11.76 -18.95
CA TRP A 157 -13.50 -10.49 -18.88
C TRP A 157 -12.74 -10.20 -20.17
N LYS A 158 -11.91 -11.16 -20.61
CA LYS A 158 -11.16 -11.08 -21.89
C LYS A 158 -12.08 -10.89 -23.10
N LYS A 159 -13.30 -11.44 -23.06
CA LYS A 159 -14.33 -11.20 -24.09
C LYS A 159 -14.93 -9.80 -23.99
N ARG A 160 -15.21 -9.30 -22.78
CA ARG A 160 -15.75 -7.95 -22.55
C ARG A 160 -14.78 -6.84 -22.95
N GLN A 161 -13.49 -6.99 -22.68
CA GLN A 161 -12.47 -6.01 -23.06
C GLN A 161 -12.32 -5.81 -24.58
N GLN A 162 -12.84 -6.74 -25.39
CA GLN A 162 -12.92 -6.65 -26.86
C GLN A 162 -14.15 -5.86 -27.35
N ASP A 163 -15.14 -5.61 -26.48
CA ASP A 163 -16.32 -4.81 -26.80
C ASP A 163 -15.98 -3.31 -26.77
N VAL A 164 -16.44 -2.57 -27.77
CA VAL A 164 -16.17 -1.13 -27.93
C VAL A 164 -17.06 -0.29 -27.01
N ALA A 165 -18.19 -0.83 -26.56
CA ALA A 165 -19.10 -0.17 -25.62
C ALA A 165 -18.75 -0.42 -24.14
N PHE A 166 -17.70 -1.19 -23.86
CA PHE A 166 -17.29 -1.53 -22.50
C PHE A 166 -16.50 -0.37 -21.88
N ASP A 167 -17.09 0.29 -20.87
CA ASP A 167 -16.36 1.24 -20.01
C ASP A 167 -15.32 0.46 -19.21
N ARG A 168 -14.05 0.66 -19.56
CA ARG A 168 -12.91 -0.09 -19.03
C ARG A 168 -12.64 0.26 -17.58
N ASP A 169 -12.65 1.55 -17.22
CA ASP A 169 -12.11 2.00 -15.94
C ASP A 169 -12.95 1.47 -14.76
N MET A 170 -14.28 1.64 -14.81
CA MET A 170 -15.16 1.17 -13.74
C MET A 170 -15.34 -0.36 -13.76
N ASN A 171 -15.55 -0.96 -14.93
CA ASN A 171 -15.86 -2.39 -15.00
C ASN A 171 -14.62 -3.28 -14.82
N ASP A 172 -13.44 -2.93 -15.36
CA ASP A 172 -12.21 -3.74 -15.17
C ASP A 172 -11.88 -3.92 -13.69
N THR A 173 -12.13 -2.89 -12.85
CA THR A 173 -11.94 -2.95 -11.40
C THR A 173 -12.81 -4.05 -10.75
N VAL A 174 -14.09 -4.15 -11.11
CA VAL A 174 -15.00 -5.17 -10.56
C VAL A 174 -14.60 -6.58 -11.01
N TYR A 175 -14.24 -6.76 -12.29
CA TYR A 175 -13.76 -8.03 -12.80
C TYR A 175 -12.45 -8.46 -12.10
N LEU A 176 -11.48 -7.54 -11.96
CA LEU A 176 -10.19 -7.78 -11.31
C LEU A 176 -10.35 -8.16 -9.83
N ARG A 177 -11.10 -7.38 -9.04
CA ARG A 177 -11.31 -7.68 -7.61
C ARG A 177 -11.97 -9.04 -7.41
N ASN A 178 -12.99 -9.38 -8.21
CA ASN A 178 -13.61 -10.70 -8.15
C ASN A 178 -12.63 -11.83 -8.53
N LEU A 179 -11.79 -11.63 -9.55
CA LEU A 179 -10.77 -12.61 -9.96
C LEU A 179 -9.73 -12.85 -8.84
N ILE A 180 -9.25 -11.79 -8.20
CA ILE A 180 -8.34 -11.88 -7.04
C ILE A 180 -9.04 -12.58 -5.86
N ALA A 181 -10.23 -12.11 -5.46
CA ALA A 181 -10.94 -12.63 -4.29
C ALA A 181 -11.28 -14.12 -4.39
N LEU A 182 -11.59 -14.60 -5.60
CA LEU A 182 -11.92 -16.01 -5.88
C LEU A 182 -10.71 -16.89 -6.16
N THR A 183 -9.52 -16.35 -6.40
CA THR A 183 -8.34 -17.18 -6.68
C THR A 183 -8.02 -18.05 -5.47
N PRO A 184 -7.88 -19.39 -5.62
CA PRO A 184 -7.45 -20.23 -4.52
C PRO A 184 -6.08 -19.81 -3.98
N ILE A 185 -5.92 -19.87 -2.66
CA ILE A 185 -4.67 -19.51 -1.95
C ILE A 185 -3.44 -20.23 -2.54
N ASP A 186 -3.58 -21.50 -2.91
CA ASP A 186 -2.51 -22.32 -3.51
C ASP A 186 -2.19 -21.96 -4.97
N GLN A 187 -2.89 -21.00 -5.57
CA GLN A 187 -2.69 -20.50 -6.93
C GLN A 187 -2.30 -19.02 -7.00
N TYR A 188 -1.83 -18.44 -5.89
CA TYR A 188 -1.45 -17.01 -5.79
C TYR A 188 -0.49 -16.51 -6.88
N GLU A 189 0.41 -17.37 -7.41
CA GLU A 189 1.33 -17.03 -8.50
C GLU A 189 0.59 -16.65 -9.81
N SER A 190 -0.63 -17.15 -10.02
CA SER A 190 -1.47 -16.74 -11.16
C SER A 190 -1.84 -15.24 -11.11
N LEU A 191 -1.81 -14.62 -9.92
CA LEU A 191 -2.05 -13.20 -9.71
C LEU A 191 -0.80 -12.33 -9.86
N ARG A 192 0.37 -12.90 -10.21
CA ARG A 192 1.61 -12.13 -10.39
C ARG A 192 1.49 -10.89 -11.27
N PRO A 193 0.74 -10.90 -12.40
CA PRO A 193 0.53 -9.69 -13.21
C PRO A 193 -0.17 -8.54 -12.48
N TYR A 194 -0.81 -8.80 -11.34
CA TYR A 194 -1.58 -7.81 -10.57
C TYR A 194 -0.87 -7.31 -9.32
N TRP A 195 0.04 -8.08 -8.70
CA TRP A 195 0.81 -7.61 -7.53
C TRP A 195 2.23 -7.15 -7.87
N SER A 196 2.75 -7.41 -9.08
CA SER A 196 4.11 -7.01 -9.49
C SER A 196 4.14 -5.85 -10.48
N GLY A 197 5.22 -5.06 -10.44
CA GLY A 197 5.50 -4.00 -11.40
C GLY A 197 4.82 -2.64 -11.15
N PRO A 198 4.99 -1.67 -12.08
CA PRO A 198 4.64 -0.27 -11.83
C PRO A 198 3.15 0.03 -11.60
N ALA A 199 2.26 -0.91 -11.93
CA ALA A 199 0.80 -0.79 -11.80
C ALA A 199 0.23 -1.85 -10.84
N ALA A 200 1.02 -2.32 -9.88
CA ALA A 200 0.57 -3.28 -8.87
C ALA A 200 -0.68 -2.78 -8.13
N ASP A 201 -1.72 -3.63 -8.11
CA ASP A 201 -3.01 -3.36 -7.52
C ASP A 201 -2.96 -3.55 -5.98
N PRO A 202 -3.40 -2.57 -5.16
CA PRO A 202 -3.34 -2.68 -3.71
C PRO A 202 -4.19 -3.81 -3.12
N PHE A 203 -5.29 -4.21 -3.76
CA PHE A 203 -6.13 -5.33 -3.32
C PHE A 203 -5.42 -6.67 -3.57
N ALA A 204 -4.72 -6.83 -4.70
CA ALA A 204 -3.88 -8.00 -4.96
C ALA A 204 -2.77 -8.17 -3.90
N VAL A 205 -2.08 -7.07 -3.54
CA VAL A 205 -1.02 -7.10 -2.51
C VAL A 205 -1.61 -7.40 -1.12
N ALA A 206 -2.74 -6.81 -0.75
CA ALA A 206 -3.41 -7.09 0.52
C ALA A 206 -3.93 -8.54 0.61
N TRP A 207 -4.38 -9.10 -0.52
CA TRP A 207 -4.84 -10.49 -0.62
C TRP A 207 -3.70 -11.50 -0.38
N LEU A 208 -2.47 -11.23 -0.83
CA LEU A 208 -1.30 -12.06 -0.49
C LEU A 208 -1.13 -12.20 1.04
N GLY A 209 -1.38 -11.14 1.81
CA GLY A 209 -1.34 -11.18 3.28
C GLY A 209 -2.38 -12.12 3.93
N CYS A 210 -3.37 -12.58 3.17
CA CYS A 210 -4.41 -13.51 3.63
C CYS A 210 -4.14 -14.98 3.26
N VAL A 211 -3.03 -15.27 2.57
CA VAL A 211 -2.63 -16.65 2.20
C VAL A 211 -2.22 -17.49 3.42
N GLY A 212 -1.74 -16.85 4.50
CA GLY A 212 -1.41 -17.55 5.76
C GLY A 212 -0.23 -18.53 5.70
N ASN A 213 0.60 -18.44 4.65
CA ASN A 213 1.71 -19.35 4.39
C ASN A 213 2.95 -18.58 3.88
N ASP A 214 4.13 -18.93 4.38
CA ASP A 214 5.42 -18.34 3.99
C ASP A 214 5.76 -18.44 2.50
N ALA A 215 5.03 -19.26 1.73
CA ALA A 215 5.12 -19.29 0.27
C ALA A 215 4.96 -17.91 -0.40
N VAL A 216 4.18 -16.98 0.18
CA VAL A 216 4.03 -15.60 -0.33
C VAL A 216 5.06 -14.60 0.21
N LEU A 217 6.07 -15.03 0.97
CA LEU A 217 7.11 -14.11 1.41
C LEU A 217 7.98 -13.55 0.28
N PRO A 218 8.47 -14.35 -0.69
CA PRO A 218 9.26 -13.80 -1.80
C PRO A 218 8.57 -12.66 -2.57
N PRO A 219 7.28 -12.76 -3.00
CA PRO A 219 6.62 -11.65 -3.68
C PRO A 219 6.36 -10.44 -2.76
N LEU A 220 6.08 -10.65 -1.46
CA LEU A 220 5.95 -9.54 -0.50
C LEU A 220 7.30 -8.84 -0.24
N GLN A 221 8.41 -9.59 -0.26
CA GLN A 221 9.77 -9.04 -0.16
C GLN A 221 10.12 -8.21 -1.40
N GLU A 222 9.83 -8.71 -2.60
CA GLU A 222 10.00 -7.98 -3.89
C GLU A 222 9.31 -6.60 -3.84
N ILE A 223 8.06 -6.55 -3.36
CA ILE A 223 7.29 -5.29 -3.23
C ILE A 223 7.85 -4.36 -2.14
N VAL A 224 8.37 -4.91 -1.02
CA VAL A 224 9.07 -4.11 0.02
C VAL A 224 10.34 -3.47 -0.53
N GLU A 225 11.12 -4.21 -1.32
CA GLU A 225 12.37 -3.75 -1.92
C GLU A 225 12.13 -2.65 -2.99
N GLU A 226 11.07 -2.79 -3.80
CA GLU A 226 10.61 -1.72 -4.70
C GLU A 226 10.19 -0.45 -3.94
N GLY A 227 9.65 -0.59 -2.72
CA GLY A 227 9.24 0.54 -1.88
C GLY A 227 8.02 1.32 -2.37
N ARG A 228 7.29 0.82 -3.38
CA ARG A 228 6.22 1.58 -4.05
C ARG A 228 4.86 1.52 -3.36
N GLN A 229 4.57 0.43 -2.64
CA GLN A 229 3.22 0.12 -2.16
C GLN A 229 3.19 -0.01 -0.62
N PRO A 230 2.70 0.98 0.16
CA PRO A 230 2.67 0.91 1.62
C PRO A 230 1.77 -0.21 2.17
N ILE A 231 0.82 -0.68 1.36
CA ILE A 231 -0.10 -1.79 1.69
C ILE A 231 0.63 -3.12 1.93
N VAL A 232 1.86 -3.28 1.40
CA VAL A 232 2.69 -4.48 1.61
C VAL A 232 3.04 -4.72 3.08
N TYR A 233 3.22 -3.64 3.86
CA TYR A 233 3.51 -3.73 5.28
C TYR A 233 2.32 -4.30 6.06
N MET A 234 1.11 -3.95 5.64
CA MET A 234 -0.13 -4.50 6.18
C MET A 234 -0.30 -5.97 5.77
N ALA A 235 0.01 -6.32 4.52
CA ALA A 235 -0.01 -7.71 4.05
C ALA A 235 0.96 -8.61 4.85
N LEU A 236 2.20 -8.16 5.08
CA LEU A 236 3.16 -8.85 5.95
C LEU A 236 2.67 -8.94 7.41
N SER A 237 2.02 -7.90 7.92
CA SER A 237 1.43 -7.92 9.27
C SER A 237 0.27 -8.90 9.39
N TRP A 238 -0.55 -9.06 8.35
CA TRP A 238 -1.67 -10.00 8.31
C TRP A 238 -1.22 -11.45 8.14
N LEU A 239 -0.14 -11.67 7.38
CA LEU A 239 0.49 -12.98 7.21
C LEU A 239 0.99 -13.54 8.54
N GLY A 240 1.54 -12.68 9.41
CA GLY A 240 1.73 -12.96 10.84
C GLY A 240 2.77 -14.03 11.20
N THR A 241 3.41 -14.67 10.22
CA THR A 241 4.48 -15.66 10.42
C THR A 241 5.75 -15.00 10.95
N ASP A 242 6.65 -15.79 11.55
CA ASP A 242 7.88 -15.24 12.12
C ASP A 242 8.83 -14.70 11.04
N ALA A 243 8.84 -15.30 9.85
CA ALA A 243 9.59 -14.78 8.70
C ALA A 243 8.93 -13.51 8.09
N ALA A 244 7.60 -13.35 8.18
CA ALA A 244 6.93 -12.09 7.86
C ALA A 244 7.30 -10.97 8.86
N LYS A 245 7.31 -11.26 10.17
CA LYS A 245 7.77 -10.33 11.22
C LYS A 245 9.21 -9.89 11.01
N GLN A 246 10.11 -10.83 10.71
CA GLN A 246 11.51 -10.54 10.40
C GLN A 246 11.66 -9.65 9.18
N THR A 247 10.91 -9.94 8.10
CA THR A 247 10.87 -9.11 6.88
C THR A 247 10.40 -7.69 7.20
N LEU A 248 9.34 -7.54 8.00
CA LEU A 248 8.80 -6.23 8.38
C LEU A 248 9.78 -5.43 9.25
N GLY A 249 10.47 -6.07 10.18
CA GLY A 249 11.54 -5.46 10.98
C GLY A 249 12.75 -5.06 10.14
N ALA A 250 13.14 -5.88 9.15
CA ALA A 250 14.23 -5.59 8.22
C ALA A 250 13.90 -4.46 7.22
N ALA A 251 12.62 -4.25 6.91
CA ALA A 251 12.15 -3.13 6.08
C ALA A 251 12.20 -1.77 6.79
N ALA A 252 12.20 -1.75 8.13
CA ALA A 252 12.08 -0.52 8.90
C ALA A 252 13.21 0.50 8.67
N PRO A 253 14.50 0.11 8.51
CA PRO A 253 15.54 1.06 8.13
C PRO A 253 15.37 1.60 6.70
N THR A 254 15.01 0.77 5.72
CA THR A 254 14.91 1.16 4.29
C THR A 254 13.58 1.81 3.89
N CYS A 255 12.60 1.84 4.80
CA CYS A 255 11.25 2.37 4.61
C CYS A 255 11.23 3.73 3.89
N PRO A 256 10.53 3.83 2.74
CA PRO A 256 10.39 5.06 1.98
C PRO A 256 9.72 6.19 2.78
N ALA A 257 10.13 7.43 2.49
CA ALA A 257 9.56 8.61 3.10
C ALA A 257 8.05 8.74 2.80
N GLY A 258 7.25 8.87 3.85
CA GLY A 258 5.78 8.91 3.77
C GLY A 258 5.11 7.58 4.14
N HIS A 259 5.85 6.46 4.11
CA HIS A 259 5.33 5.16 4.54
C HIS A 259 5.62 4.84 6.01
N ASN A 260 6.39 5.70 6.70
CA ASN A 260 6.90 5.48 8.06
C ASN A 260 5.78 5.17 9.07
N GLU A 261 4.63 5.84 8.97
CA GLU A 261 3.47 5.63 9.85
C GLU A 261 2.76 4.29 9.58
N HIS A 262 2.59 3.93 8.30
CA HIS A 262 2.00 2.64 7.92
C HIS A 262 2.84 1.48 8.45
N LEU A 263 4.15 1.53 8.25
CA LEU A 263 5.06 0.52 8.80
C LEU A 263 5.10 0.53 10.34
N ALA A 264 5.09 1.70 10.97
CA ALA A 264 5.01 1.82 12.43
C ALA A 264 3.76 1.15 13.02
N ARG A 265 2.60 1.31 12.35
CA ARG A 265 1.35 0.65 12.74
C ARG A 265 1.45 -0.87 12.58
N CYS A 266 1.91 -1.35 11.45
CA CYS A 266 2.07 -2.79 11.17
C CYS A 266 3.05 -3.47 12.16
N LEU A 267 4.15 -2.80 12.50
CA LEU A 267 5.08 -3.28 13.54
C LEU A 267 4.41 -3.35 14.91
N LYS A 268 3.62 -2.34 15.28
CA LYS A 268 2.88 -2.32 16.55
C LYS A 268 1.82 -3.43 16.61
N ASP A 269 1.11 -3.68 15.51
CA ASP A 269 0.09 -4.74 15.41
C ASP A 269 0.71 -6.14 15.58
N LEU A 270 1.99 -6.30 15.23
CA LEU A 270 2.82 -7.48 15.53
C LEU A 270 3.54 -7.46 16.90
N ASN A 271 3.14 -6.56 17.80
CA ASN A 271 3.68 -6.37 19.16
C ASN A 271 5.15 -5.89 19.24
N PHE A 272 5.73 -5.33 18.17
CA PHE A 272 7.01 -4.62 18.32
C PHE A 272 6.80 -3.34 19.14
N PRO A 273 7.71 -3.00 20.07
CA PRO A 273 7.66 -1.71 20.76
C PRO A 273 7.88 -0.57 19.75
N VAL A 274 6.85 0.25 19.56
CA VAL A 274 6.87 1.40 18.64
C VAL A 274 6.59 2.68 19.42
N ARG A 275 7.34 3.73 19.10
CA ARG A 275 7.23 5.06 19.72
C ARG A 275 7.13 6.14 18.65
N HIS A 276 6.15 7.03 18.82
CA HIS A 276 6.05 8.26 18.05
C HIS A 276 6.75 9.40 18.82
N GLU A 277 7.63 10.14 18.14
CA GLU A 277 8.29 11.34 18.61
C GLU A 277 7.91 12.54 17.72
N ILE A 278 7.67 13.69 18.33
CA ILE A 278 7.64 14.97 17.64
C ILE A 278 8.89 15.73 18.08
N ASN A 279 9.77 16.08 17.14
CA ASN A 279 11.00 16.80 17.47
C ASN A 279 10.73 18.29 17.74
N ALA A 280 11.73 19.02 18.23
CA ALA A 280 11.63 20.46 18.53
C ALA A 280 11.31 21.37 17.32
N LYS A 281 11.17 20.82 16.11
CA LYS A 281 10.74 21.49 14.87
C LYS A 281 9.36 21.04 14.40
N GLY A 282 8.61 20.32 15.23
CA GLY A 282 7.28 19.78 14.88
C GLY A 282 7.32 18.58 13.93
N GLN A 283 8.49 18.00 13.63
CA GLN A 283 8.57 16.88 12.69
C GLN A 283 8.30 15.56 13.41
N HIS A 284 7.34 14.81 12.87
CA HIS A 284 6.97 13.47 13.32
C HIS A 284 8.07 12.47 12.97
N ARG A 285 8.36 11.55 13.88
CA ARG A 285 9.30 10.44 13.72
C ARG A 285 8.73 9.20 14.40
N TYR A 286 8.80 8.07 13.71
CA TYR A 286 8.45 6.79 14.28
C TYR A 286 9.73 6.02 14.57
N LEU A 287 9.81 5.45 15.77
CA LEU A 287 10.90 4.60 16.20
C LEU A 287 10.34 3.22 16.55
N PHE A 288 11.12 2.18 16.29
CA PHE A 288 10.82 0.83 16.71
C PHE A 288 12.01 0.22 17.45
N LEU A 289 11.73 -0.77 18.29
CA LEU A 289 12.73 -1.62 18.92
C LEU A 289 12.64 -3.00 18.26
N SER A 290 13.60 -3.31 17.38
CA SER A 290 13.87 -4.71 17.00
C SER A 290 14.50 -5.45 18.19
N ASP A 291 14.84 -6.74 18.03
CA ASP A 291 15.52 -7.53 19.07
C ASP A 291 16.91 -6.99 19.48
N ALA A 292 17.36 -5.89 18.86
CA ALA A 292 18.51 -5.09 19.25
C ALA A 292 18.21 -4.17 20.45
N VAL A 293 19.21 -3.96 21.31
CA VAL A 293 19.10 -3.20 22.59
C VAL A 293 18.99 -1.67 22.41
N ALA A 294 18.54 -1.16 21.25
CA ALA A 294 18.47 0.27 20.95
C ALA A 294 17.34 0.63 19.97
N TRP A 295 16.64 1.72 20.27
CA TRP A 295 15.60 2.30 19.42
C TRP A 295 16.17 2.72 18.04
N GLN A 296 15.55 2.22 16.98
CA GLN A 296 15.87 2.53 15.59
C GLN A 296 14.78 3.44 15.01
N VAL A 297 15.15 4.39 14.13
CA VAL A 297 14.19 5.27 13.47
C VAL A 297 13.67 4.59 12.19
N ILE A 298 12.37 4.59 11.97
CA ILE A 298 11.80 4.04 10.72
C ILE A 298 12.12 4.99 9.56
N GLY A 299 12.70 4.46 8.48
CA GLY A 299 13.33 5.20 7.39
C GLY A 299 14.76 5.67 7.70
N SER A 300 15.47 5.01 8.63
CA SER A 300 16.82 5.43 9.04
C SER A 300 17.92 5.22 8.01
N ASN A 301 17.77 4.38 6.96
CA ASN A 301 18.84 4.13 5.97
C ASN A 301 19.06 5.28 4.99
N HIS A 302 18.21 6.32 5.02
CA HIS A 302 18.61 7.65 4.57
C HIS A 302 19.82 8.21 5.37
N GLN A 303 20.20 7.59 6.49
CA GLN A 303 21.38 7.88 7.32
C GLN A 303 22.25 6.62 7.37
N LEU A 304 23.17 6.50 6.41
CA LEU A 304 24.08 5.37 6.36
C LEU A 304 24.98 5.34 7.61
N PRO A 305 25.17 4.16 8.26
CA PRO A 305 26.21 4.01 9.27
C PRO A 305 27.59 4.25 8.64
N ARG A 306 28.59 4.56 9.47
CA ARG A 306 29.98 4.64 8.99
C ARG A 306 30.38 3.26 8.47
N SER A 307 30.79 3.19 7.20
CA SER A 307 31.49 2.04 6.65
C SER A 307 32.98 2.19 6.92
N ASP A 308 33.67 1.07 7.17
CA ASP A 308 35.12 0.98 7.20
C ASP A 308 35.70 0.63 5.82
N GLU A 309 34.84 0.47 4.80
CA GLU A 309 35.25 0.32 3.40
C GLU A 309 35.86 1.62 2.85
N PRO A 310 36.90 1.53 2.00
CA PRO A 310 37.50 2.71 1.39
C PRO A 310 36.48 3.47 0.53
N ALA A 311 36.44 4.79 0.70
CA ALA A 311 35.64 5.68 -0.12
C ALA A 311 36.39 6.02 -1.42
N THR A 312 35.67 6.05 -2.54
CA THR A 312 36.19 6.48 -3.84
C THR A 312 35.94 7.96 -4.02
N VAL A 313 36.97 8.74 -4.38
CA VAL A 313 36.81 10.16 -4.76
C VAL A 313 35.99 10.24 -6.04
N MET A 314 34.82 10.86 -5.96
CA MET A 314 33.86 10.99 -7.06
C MET A 314 33.96 12.34 -7.78
N ALA A 315 34.43 13.38 -7.08
CA ALA A 315 34.71 14.69 -7.66
C ALA A 315 35.64 15.52 -6.78
N GLU A 316 36.41 16.39 -7.43
CA GLU A 316 37.08 17.53 -6.80
C GLU A 316 36.27 18.80 -7.10
N LYS A 317 36.04 19.64 -6.08
CA LYS A 317 35.32 20.91 -6.24
C LYS A 317 35.98 22.00 -5.42
N VAL A 318 36.36 23.09 -6.08
CA VAL A 318 36.85 24.30 -5.40
C VAL A 318 35.66 25.03 -4.75
N ASN A 319 35.78 25.36 -3.47
CA ASN A 319 34.77 26.09 -2.72
C ASN A 319 34.84 27.61 -2.97
N GLN A 320 33.89 28.36 -2.40
CA GLN A 320 33.81 29.82 -2.53
C GLN A 320 35.01 30.62 -1.96
N PHE A 321 35.95 29.94 -1.29
CA PHE A 321 37.19 30.51 -0.73
C PHE A 321 38.45 30.08 -1.50
N GLY A 322 38.30 29.38 -2.64
CA GLY A 322 39.43 28.94 -3.45
C GLY A 322 40.08 27.62 -2.98
N ILE A 323 39.46 26.89 -2.06
CA ILE A 323 39.99 25.65 -1.50
C ILE A 323 39.38 24.45 -2.22
N THR A 324 40.21 23.54 -2.75
CA THR A 324 39.76 22.25 -3.31
C THR A 324 39.19 21.35 -2.21
N ILE A 325 38.02 20.77 -2.45
CA ILE A 325 37.39 19.78 -1.59
C ILE A 325 37.13 18.52 -2.41
N GLU A 326 37.57 17.38 -1.91
CA GLU A 326 37.26 16.06 -2.47
C GLU A 326 35.91 15.55 -1.92
N ILE A 327 35.07 15.05 -2.82
CA ILE A 327 33.80 14.40 -2.48
C ILE A 327 34.00 12.89 -2.68
N ALA A 328 34.24 12.16 -1.60
CA ALA A 328 34.41 10.71 -1.63
C ALA A 328 33.14 9.97 -1.17
N LEU A 329 32.78 8.87 -1.84
CA LEU A 329 31.62 8.03 -1.53
C LEU A 329 32.03 6.56 -1.34
N THR A 330 31.45 5.89 -0.34
CA THR A 330 31.64 4.45 -0.12
C THR A 330 30.75 3.62 -1.07
N PRO A 331 31.04 2.33 -1.30
CA PRO A 331 30.18 1.45 -2.09
C PRO A 331 28.71 1.44 -1.62
N ALA A 332 28.48 1.35 -0.31
CA ALA A 332 27.15 1.45 0.28
C ALA A 332 26.45 2.80 0.00
N SER A 333 27.21 3.91 -0.06
CA SER A 333 26.67 5.23 -0.43
C SER A 333 26.24 5.29 -1.90
N LEU A 334 27.04 4.70 -2.80
CA LEU A 334 26.70 4.60 -4.21
C LEU A 334 25.46 3.73 -4.45
N GLN A 335 25.33 2.62 -3.71
CA GLN A 335 24.17 1.73 -3.78
C GLN A 335 22.89 2.42 -3.30
N GLU A 336 22.92 3.16 -2.19
CA GLU A 336 21.74 3.89 -1.70
C GLU A 336 21.38 5.07 -2.63
N ILE A 337 22.35 5.81 -3.17
CA ILE A 337 22.09 6.84 -4.19
C ILE A 337 21.39 6.23 -5.40
N LYS A 338 21.88 5.09 -5.90
CA LYS A 338 21.27 4.36 -7.02
C LYS A 338 19.84 3.91 -6.70
N ARG A 339 19.61 3.32 -5.53
CA ARG A 339 18.27 2.88 -5.08
C ARG A 339 17.29 4.06 -4.98
N GLN A 340 17.71 5.20 -4.43
CA GLN A 340 16.87 6.40 -4.35
C GLN A 340 16.50 6.96 -5.73
N ILE A 341 17.41 6.84 -6.71
CA ILE A 341 17.15 7.22 -8.11
C ILE A 341 16.13 6.27 -8.76
N GLU A 342 16.31 4.96 -8.61
CA GLU A 342 15.48 3.92 -9.24
C GLU A 342 14.06 3.83 -8.64
N THR A 343 13.91 4.17 -7.36
CA THR A 343 12.62 4.18 -6.63
C THR A 343 11.85 5.51 -6.79
N ALA A 344 12.43 6.55 -7.39
CA ALA A 344 11.76 7.83 -7.60
C ALA A 344 10.68 7.75 -8.70
N ASN A 345 9.60 8.52 -8.56
CA ASN A 345 8.51 8.58 -9.54
C ASN A 345 8.94 9.01 -10.97
N GLN A 346 10.11 9.62 -11.13
CA GLN A 346 10.70 10.01 -12.42
C GLN A 346 12.24 9.86 -12.35
N PRO A 347 12.80 8.64 -12.54
CA PRO A 347 14.23 8.37 -12.37
C PRO A 347 15.12 9.26 -13.25
N ASP A 348 14.76 9.42 -14.53
CA ASP A 348 15.51 10.23 -15.52
C ASP A 348 15.54 11.74 -15.22
N LYS A 349 14.80 12.20 -14.20
CA LYS A 349 14.67 13.61 -13.81
C LYS A 349 14.94 13.84 -12.32
N CYS A 350 15.43 12.83 -11.61
CA CYS A 350 15.76 12.95 -10.20
C CYS A 350 17.23 13.28 -9.99
N TRP A 351 17.51 13.97 -8.89
CA TRP A 351 18.86 14.31 -8.44
C TRP A 351 18.90 14.12 -6.93
N VAL A 352 20.00 13.51 -6.45
CA VAL A 352 20.16 13.22 -5.02
C VAL A 352 20.91 14.36 -4.37
N ARG A 353 20.26 15.06 -3.44
CA ARG A 353 20.89 16.10 -2.63
C ARG A 353 21.72 15.46 -1.52
N LEU A 354 23.01 15.79 -1.47
CA LEU A 354 23.91 15.43 -0.37
C LEU A 354 24.11 16.65 0.52
N GLN A 355 23.97 16.48 1.84
CA GLN A 355 24.02 17.58 2.81
C GLN A 355 25.07 17.32 3.89
N PHE A 356 25.94 18.31 4.12
CA PHE A 356 26.98 18.30 5.16
C PHE A 356 26.57 19.15 6.37
N ILE A 357 26.90 18.71 7.59
CA ILE A 357 26.85 19.51 8.83
C ILE A 357 28.00 19.12 9.77
N HIS A 358 28.79 20.09 10.21
CA HIS A 358 29.78 19.89 11.27
C HIS A 358 29.27 20.44 12.61
N LYS A 359 29.48 19.69 13.69
CA LYS A 359 29.29 20.17 15.07
C LYS A 359 30.55 19.88 15.86
N LEU A 360 31.26 20.94 16.21
CA LEU A 360 32.41 20.93 17.12
C LEU A 360 31.97 20.53 18.53
N SER A 361 31.86 19.23 18.78
CA SER A 361 31.91 18.65 20.13
C SER A 361 32.39 17.20 20.02
N ALA A 362 33.29 16.80 20.92
CA ALA A 362 33.94 15.48 20.92
C ALA A 362 32.94 14.30 21.00
N VAL A 363 31.73 14.55 21.51
CA VAL A 363 30.65 13.55 21.67
C VAL A 363 29.83 13.36 20.38
N TYR A 364 29.63 14.41 19.58
CA TYR A 364 28.67 14.37 18.45
C TYR A 364 29.30 14.29 17.06
N GLY A 365 30.61 14.33 16.87
CA GLY A 365 31.29 14.35 15.56
C GLY A 365 31.12 13.14 14.61
N ARG A 366 30.06 12.31 14.72
CA ARG A 366 30.05 10.92 14.24
C ARG A 366 28.78 10.43 13.50
N ARG A 367 28.11 11.26 12.68
CA ARG A 367 26.96 10.81 11.86
C ARG A 367 26.92 11.50 10.49
N LEU A 368 26.66 10.72 9.43
CA LEU A 368 26.28 11.17 8.08
C LEU A 368 24.73 11.14 7.99
N ALA A 369 24.12 12.03 7.20
CA ALA A 369 22.70 11.93 6.88
C ALA A 369 22.44 12.46 5.47
N LEU A 370 21.73 11.66 4.67
CA LEU A 370 21.29 12.00 3.33
C LEU A 370 19.80 12.36 3.40
N LYS A 371 19.36 13.32 2.57
CA LYS A 371 17.95 13.68 2.45
C LYS A 371 17.63 14.06 1.02
N ALA A 372 16.95 13.18 0.30
CA ALA A 372 16.30 13.52 -0.95
C ALA A 372 15.15 14.51 -0.71
N THR A 373 14.97 15.46 -1.62
CA THR A 373 13.85 16.41 -1.64
C THR A 373 13.27 16.47 -3.04
N HIS A 374 11.94 16.55 -3.18
CA HIS A 374 11.27 16.61 -4.47
C HIS A 374 11.69 17.82 -5.32
N LEU A 375 11.46 17.67 -6.63
CA LEU A 375 11.66 18.66 -7.69
C LEU A 375 11.35 20.10 -7.26
N ILE A 376 12.39 20.93 -7.26
CA ILE A 376 12.24 22.38 -7.35
C ILE A 376 12.63 22.78 -8.78
N PRO A 377 11.73 23.39 -9.57
CA PRO A 377 12.07 23.97 -10.87
C PRO A 377 13.29 24.91 -10.76
N ARG A 378 14.16 24.94 -11.77
CA ARG A 378 15.43 25.71 -11.79
C ARG A 378 15.26 27.22 -11.51
N ASN A 379 14.02 27.71 -11.60
CA ASN A 379 13.54 29.07 -11.42
C ASN A 379 12.74 29.32 -10.12
N ALA A 380 12.56 28.34 -9.23
CA ALA A 380 11.67 28.42 -8.07
C ALA A 380 12.38 28.31 -6.72
N ILE A 381 13.31 29.23 -6.41
CA ILE A 381 14.07 29.23 -5.14
C ILE A 381 13.15 29.54 -3.94
N LYS A 382 12.50 28.50 -3.38
CA LYS A 382 11.89 28.52 -2.06
C LYS A 382 12.78 27.73 -1.10
N LEU A 383 13.40 28.42 -0.14
CA LEU A 383 14.15 27.76 0.93
C LEU A 383 13.21 27.37 2.07
N GLU A 384 13.03 26.07 2.24
CA GLU A 384 12.69 25.48 3.52
C GLU A 384 13.92 24.71 4.02
N SER A 385 14.20 24.78 5.33
CA SER A 385 15.49 24.37 5.90
C SER A 385 15.44 23.03 6.65
N PRO A 386 16.00 21.94 6.11
CA PRO A 386 16.44 20.78 6.89
C PRO A 386 17.95 20.86 7.23
N GLN A 387 18.36 20.05 8.21
CA GLN A 387 19.73 19.92 8.75
C GLN A 387 20.17 18.44 8.66
N LEU A 388 21.50 18.19 8.71
CA LEU A 388 22.24 16.89 8.75
C LEU A 388 22.66 16.33 7.35
N ARG A 389 23.83 15.68 7.12
CA ARG A 389 25.16 15.70 7.81
C ARG A 389 26.31 14.97 7.05
N LEU A 390 27.62 15.31 7.22
CA LEU A 390 28.78 14.58 6.61
C LEU A 390 30.11 14.66 7.43
N ALA A 391 31.06 13.76 7.14
CA ALA A 391 32.34 13.57 7.84
C ALA A 391 33.55 13.97 6.98
N ILE A 392 34.47 14.76 7.54
CA ILE A 392 35.81 14.99 6.99
C ILE A 392 36.72 13.90 7.58
N ASP A 393 37.66 13.41 6.80
CA ASP A 393 38.77 12.61 7.35
C ASP A 393 39.58 13.45 8.37
N ALA A 394 40.12 12.80 9.39
CA ALA A 394 40.82 13.47 10.48
C ALA A 394 42.18 14.01 10.02
N GLU A 395 42.90 13.27 9.18
CA GLU A 395 44.23 13.66 8.67
C GLU A 395 44.10 14.88 7.75
N THR A 396 43.07 14.90 6.91
CA THR A 396 42.71 16.05 6.05
C THR A 396 42.38 17.34 6.84
N TRP A 397 42.03 17.27 8.13
CA TRP A 397 41.70 18.45 8.93
C TRP A 397 42.83 18.90 9.89
N GLU A 398 43.80 18.04 10.21
CA GLU A 398 44.99 18.49 10.97
C GLU A 398 45.83 19.49 10.15
N GLU A 399 45.85 19.38 8.81
CA GLU A 399 46.42 20.40 7.92
C GLU A 399 45.66 21.75 7.96
N PHE A 400 44.35 21.75 8.22
CA PHE A 400 43.54 22.97 8.33
C PHE A 400 43.76 23.74 9.65
N ASP A 401 44.00 23.02 10.75
CA ASP A 401 44.19 23.64 12.08
C ASP A 401 45.64 24.09 12.31
N GLY A 402 46.62 23.41 11.68
CA GLY A 402 48.06 23.67 11.83
C GLY A 402 48.52 25.08 11.43
N GLU A 403 47.80 25.79 10.55
CA GLU A 403 48.13 27.17 10.18
C GLU A 403 47.45 28.26 11.05
N GLY A 404 46.54 27.89 11.96
CA GLY A 404 45.92 28.82 12.92
C GLY A 404 45.08 29.97 12.33
N ARG A 405 44.81 30.00 11.02
CA ARG A 405 44.19 31.15 10.33
C ARG A 405 42.70 31.35 10.61
N PHE A 406 41.99 30.34 11.12
CA PHE A 406 40.52 30.33 11.16
C PHE A 406 39.87 30.69 12.50
N GLY A 407 40.64 30.91 13.58
CA GLY A 407 40.12 31.51 14.82
C GLY A 407 38.88 30.83 15.42
N THR A 408 38.76 29.50 15.28
CA THR A 408 37.54 28.70 15.52
C THR A 408 37.20 28.45 17.00
N SER A 409 37.60 29.34 17.91
CA SER A 409 37.27 29.27 19.35
C SER A 409 35.79 29.50 19.68
N GLY A 410 34.93 29.70 18.66
CA GLY A 410 33.51 30.01 18.80
C GLY A 410 32.55 29.09 18.04
N TRP A 411 32.20 27.95 18.64
CA TRP A 411 30.87 27.31 18.64
C TRP A 411 29.88 27.63 17.48
N ARG A 412 30.25 27.41 16.21
CA ARG A 412 29.32 27.55 15.07
C ARG A 412 29.26 26.31 14.19
N GLU A 413 28.03 25.94 13.85
CA GLU A 413 27.65 24.81 13.00
C GLU A 413 27.84 25.20 11.52
N LEU A 414 28.79 24.57 10.83
CA LEU A 414 29.03 24.80 9.39
C LEU A 414 28.22 23.80 8.56
N THR A 415 27.56 24.29 7.50
CA THR A 415 26.69 23.52 6.61
C THR A 415 27.09 23.74 5.15
N TYR A 416 27.28 22.66 4.39
CA TYR A 416 27.54 22.69 2.94
C TYR A 416 26.49 21.85 2.21
N THR A 417 26.10 22.25 0.99
CA THR A 417 25.01 21.58 0.23
C THR A 417 25.40 21.39 -1.23
N PHE A 418 25.19 20.18 -1.74
CA PHE A 418 25.51 19.79 -3.11
C PHE A 418 24.34 19.04 -3.74
N ASP A 419 24.09 19.30 -5.03
CA ASP A 419 23.18 18.47 -5.84
C ASP A 419 24.00 17.52 -6.73
N HIS A 420 23.70 16.23 -6.69
CA HIS A 420 24.25 15.21 -7.60
C HIS A 420 23.35 15.10 -8.85
N VAL A 421 23.86 15.57 -9.99
CA VAL A 421 23.10 15.77 -11.24
C VAL A 421 23.78 15.00 -12.37
N MET A 422 23.00 14.38 -13.26
CA MET A 422 23.57 13.75 -14.46
C MET A 422 24.02 14.84 -15.46
N ASN A 423 25.25 14.75 -15.95
CA ASN A 423 25.83 15.71 -16.89
C ASN A 423 25.47 15.39 -18.35
N GLU A 424 25.74 16.32 -19.26
CA GLU A 424 25.39 16.21 -20.69
C GLU A 424 26.10 15.05 -21.42
N ALA A 425 27.13 14.45 -20.82
CA ALA A 425 27.87 13.30 -21.33
C ALA A 425 27.41 11.95 -20.71
N GLY A 426 26.35 11.95 -19.88
CA GLY A 426 25.85 10.74 -19.20
C GLY A 426 26.67 10.30 -17.97
N GLY A 427 27.63 11.11 -17.52
CA GLY A 427 28.27 10.98 -16.21
C GLY A 427 27.49 11.74 -15.13
N TYR A 428 28.06 11.87 -13.93
CA TYR A 428 27.47 12.67 -12.85
C TYR A 428 28.36 13.84 -12.45
N GLU A 429 27.76 14.93 -11.98
CA GLU A 429 28.42 16.12 -11.48
C GLU A 429 27.81 16.57 -10.13
N PHE A 430 28.64 17.15 -9.27
CA PHE A 430 28.21 17.85 -8.06
C PHE A 430 28.15 19.37 -8.29
N VAL A 431 26.98 19.96 -8.04
CA VAL A 431 26.77 21.42 -8.13
C VAL A 431 26.72 22.02 -6.73
N TRP A 432 27.59 22.99 -6.45
CA TRP A 432 27.53 23.80 -5.22
C TRP A 432 26.27 24.66 -5.20
N LEU A 433 25.52 24.60 -4.10
CA LEU A 433 24.48 25.59 -3.82
C LEU A 433 25.02 26.66 -2.87
N PRO A 434 24.92 27.96 -3.19
CA PRO A 434 25.42 29.01 -2.32
C PRO A 434 24.65 28.99 -1.00
N SER A 435 25.37 28.89 0.11
CA SER A 435 24.80 29.14 1.43
C SER A 435 24.31 30.59 1.46
N ARG A 436 23.03 30.82 1.77
CA ARG A 436 22.60 32.18 2.13
C ARG A 436 23.46 32.67 3.30
N SER A 437 23.84 33.94 3.25
CA SER A 437 24.33 34.67 4.41
C SER A 437 23.37 34.44 5.60
N LEU A 438 23.95 34.36 6.79
CA LEU A 438 23.17 34.21 8.02
C LEU A 438 22.19 35.40 8.13
N PRO A 439 20.97 35.20 8.68
CA PRO A 439 20.09 36.34 8.97
C PRO A 439 20.81 37.29 9.94
N GLY A 440 21.24 38.44 9.42
CA GLY A 440 22.22 39.31 10.09
C GLY A 440 23.11 40.13 9.14
N GLU A 441 23.10 39.84 7.83
CA GLU A 441 23.54 40.74 6.75
C GLU A 441 22.34 41.19 5.90
#